data_AF-A0A920BN69-F1
#
_entry.id   AF-A0A920BN69-F1
#
_cell.length_a   1.000
_cell.length_b   1.000
_cell.length_c   1.000
_cell.angle_alpha   90.00
_cell.angle_beta   90.00
_cell.angle_gamma   90.00
#
_symmetry.space_group_name_H-M   'P 1'
#
loop_
_entity.id
_entity.type
_entity.pdbx_description
1 polymer ?
#
loop_
_entity_poly.entity_id
_entity_poly.type
_entity_poly.pdbx_seq_one_letter_code
_entity_poly.pdbx_strand_id
1 'polypeptide(L)'
;MLQVWSMPGLIMGQQPQRSKDPSSATYAMLDEAGFVSVVATNVEYVFHRYLKLGDVISGRTKLVDVSEEKATGLGIGHFVTTETEYVDENDEPVGSMFFRILKFRPGTGRVNKNQTRKQKLLKPQGLILTTTSLSTGTTYPPKATMEPGPRMVWEGLKTTSYEFSDSPTMER
;
A
#
# COMPACT_ATOMS: atom_id res chain seq x y z
N MET A 1 9.14 -2.60 -5.63
CA MET A 1 8.32 -1.45 -6.07
C MET A 1 8.36 -1.26 -7.59
N LEU A 2 8.41 -2.33 -8.41
CA LEU A 2 8.37 -2.18 -9.88
C LEU A 2 6.98 -1.81 -10.40
N GLN A 3 5.94 -2.26 -9.69
CA GLN A 3 4.54 -2.08 -10.09
C GLN A 3 4.15 -0.62 -10.36
N VAL A 4 4.69 0.33 -9.59
CA VAL A 4 4.36 1.76 -9.72
C VAL A 4 4.62 2.31 -11.13
N TRP A 5 5.61 1.79 -11.83
CA TRP A 5 5.98 2.24 -13.17
C TRP A 5 5.06 1.73 -14.27
N SER A 6 4.32 0.65 -13.99
CA SER A 6 3.31 0.07 -14.89
C SER A 6 1.88 0.48 -14.55
N MET A 7 1.68 1.20 -13.44
CA MET A 7 0.35 1.58 -13.00
C MET A 7 -0.22 2.67 -13.91
N PRO A 8 -1.52 2.57 -14.28
CA PRO A 8 -2.17 3.64 -14.99
C PRO A 8 -2.14 4.91 -14.13
N GLY A 9 -1.81 6.04 -14.77
CA GLY A 9 -1.83 7.35 -14.11
C GLY A 9 -3.23 7.77 -13.67
N LEU A 10 -3.33 8.98 -13.12
CA LEU A 10 -4.61 9.60 -12.79
C LEU A 10 -5.38 9.90 -14.09
N ILE A 11 -6.29 9.01 -14.46
CA ILE A 11 -7.24 9.23 -15.56
C ILE A 11 -8.54 9.75 -14.96
N MET A 12 -8.81 11.05 -15.14
CA MET A 12 -10.01 11.69 -14.59
C MET A 12 -11.28 11.08 -15.20
N GLY A 13 -12.18 10.58 -14.34
CA GLY A 13 -13.51 10.09 -14.76
C GLY A 13 -13.55 8.68 -15.37
N GLN A 14 -12.42 7.97 -15.42
CA GLN A 14 -12.36 6.59 -15.92
C GLN A 14 -11.73 5.71 -14.84
N GLN A 15 -12.41 4.63 -14.45
CA GLN A 15 -11.72 3.55 -13.74
C GLN A 15 -10.76 2.88 -14.73
N PRO A 16 -9.50 2.64 -14.34
CA PRO A 16 -8.60 1.87 -15.20
C PRO A 16 -9.27 0.53 -15.51
N GLN A 17 -9.35 0.21 -16.81
CA GLN A 17 -9.92 -1.04 -17.24
C GLN A 17 -9.16 -2.17 -16.53
N ARG A 18 -9.91 -3.05 -15.86
CA ARG A 18 -9.30 -4.20 -15.21
C ARG A 18 -8.65 -5.02 -16.31
N SER A 19 -7.33 -5.16 -16.23
CA SER A 19 -6.56 -5.94 -17.19
C SER A 19 -7.19 -7.33 -17.31
N LYS A 20 -7.29 -7.86 -18.54
CA LYS A 20 -7.73 -9.24 -18.82
C LYS A 20 -6.62 -10.22 -18.44
N ASP A 21 -6.11 -10.09 -17.23
CA ASP A 21 -5.00 -10.90 -16.76
C ASP A 21 -5.52 -12.31 -16.44
N PRO A 22 -4.72 -13.36 -16.70
CA PRO A 22 -5.11 -14.74 -16.39
C PRO A 22 -5.44 -14.94 -14.89
N SER A 23 -4.86 -14.11 -14.01
CA SER A 23 -5.15 -14.10 -12.59
C SER A 23 -6.58 -13.65 -12.27
N SER A 24 -7.18 -12.73 -13.04
CA SER A 24 -8.52 -12.21 -12.75
C SER A 24 -9.60 -13.28 -12.94
N ALA A 25 -9.45 -14.14 -13.95
CA ALA A 25 -10.35 -15.27 -14.18
C ALA A 25 -10.30 -16.28 -13.01
N THR A 26 -9.09 -16.58 -12.52
CA THR A 26 -8.89 -17.46 -11.37
C THR A 26 -9.53 -16.89 -10.11
N TYR A 27 -9.40 -15.58 -9.89
CA TYR A 27 -10.04 -14.92 -8.75
C TYR A 27 -11.57 -14.96 -8.83
N ALA A 28 -12.15 -14.75 -10.01
CA ALA A 28 -13.59 -14.84 -10.22
C ALA A 28 -14.12 -16.25 -9.92
N MET A 29 -13.44 -17.30 -10.38
CA MET A 29 -13.80 -18.69 -10.07
C MET A 29 -13.77 -18.97 -8.56
N LEU A 30 -12.76 -18.45 -7.85
CA LEU A 30 -12.66 -18.59 -6.40
C LEU A 30 -13.76 -17.79 -5.67
N ASP A 31 -14.12 -16.62 -6.18
CA ASP A 31 -15.23 -15.81 -5.64
C ASP A 31 -16.57 -16.56 -5.78
N GLU A 32 -16.84 -17.15 -6.94
CA GLU A 32 -18.02 -17.99 -7.19
C GLU A 32 -18.08 -19.23 -6.29
N ALA A 33 -16.93 -19.83 -5.97
CA ALA A 33 -16.80 -20.94 -5.02
C ALA A 33 -16.90 -20.53 -3.53
N GLY A 34 -17.15 -19.25 -3.25
CA GLY A 34 -17.38 -18.69 -1.91
C GLY A 34 -16.14 -18.15 -1.21
N PHE A 35 -14.96 -18.16 -1.84
CA PHE A 35 -13.71 -17.61 -1.29
C PHE A 35 -13.60 -16.09 -1.54
N VAL A 36 -14.58 -15.35 -1.01
CA VAL A 36 -14.79 -13.92 -1.30
C VAL A 36 -13.79 -12.99 -0.59
N SER A 37 -13.17 -13.43 0.50
CA SER A 37 -12.22 -12.61 1.25
C SER A 37 -10.80 -12.78 0.70
N VAL A 38 -10.06 -11.67 0.62
CA VAL A 38 -8.69 -11.65 0.09
C VAL A 38 -7.73 -11.00 1.06
N VAL A 39 -6.53 -11.55 1.19
CA VAL A 39 -5.41 -10.93 1.88
C VAL A 39 -4.13 -11.16 1.09
N ALA A 40 -3.33 -10.11 0.91
CA ALA A 40 -1.99 -10.23 0.37
C ALA A 40 -1.06 -10.74 1.47
N THR A 41 -0.28 -11.79 1.19
CA THR A 41 0.59 -12.41 2.20
C THR A 41 2.04 -12.08 1.96
N ASN A 42 2.55 -12.34 0.76
CA ASN A 42 3.97 -12.17 0.44
C ASN A 42 4.12 -11.44 -0.89
N VAL A 43 5.18 -10.64 -0.96
CA VAL A 43 5.64 -10.03 -2.22
C VAL A 43 7.15 -10.21 -2.30
N GLU A 44 7.62 -10.77 -3.40
CA GLU A 44 9.04 -10.92 -3.70
C GLU A 44 9.35 -10.16 -4.98
N TYR A 45 10.51 -9.51 -5.02
CA TYR A 45 10.97 -8.74 -6.18
C TYR A 45 12.34 -9.24 -6.61
N VAL A 46 12.52 -9.39 -7.92
CA VAL A 46 13.80 -9.63 -8.57
C VAL A 46 14.10 -8.43 -9.44
N PHE A 47 15.28 -7.84 -9.30
CA PHE A 47 15.73 -6.73 -10.12
C PHE A 47 16.94 -7.19 -10.93
N HIS A 48 16.84 -7.18 -12.25
CA HIS A 48 17.94 -7.51 -13.15
C HIS A 48 18.85 -6.31 -13.40
N ARG A 49 18.27 -5.10 -13.42
CA ARG A 49 19.01 -3.84 -13.53
C ARG A 49 18.30 -2.71 -12.80
N TYR A 50 19.01 -1.59 -12.65
CA TYR A 50 18.43 -0.33 -12.19
C TYR A 50 17.67 0.37 -13.32
N LEU A 51 16.58 1.03 -12.96
CA LEU A 51 15.80 1.90 -13.84
C LEU A 51 16.48 3.26 -13.99
N LYS A 52 16.35 3.84 -15.18
CA LYS A 52 16.80 5.20 -15.48
C LYS A 52 15.61 6.09 -15.84
N LEU A 53 15.80 7.39 -15.67
CA LEU A 53 14.82 8.37 -16.14
C LEU A 53 14.71 8.27 -17.67
N GLY A 54 13.47 8.19 -18.15
CA GLY A 54 13.17 7.97 -19.57
C GLY A 54 12.81 6.52 -19.91
N ASP A 55 13.11 5.55 -19.05
CA ASP A 55 12.72 4.16 -19.27
C ASP A 55 11.18 4.03 -19.29
N VAL A 56 10.64 3.50 -20.38
CA VAL A 56 9.22 3.14 -20.49
C VAL A 56 9.07 1.67 -20.13
N ILE A 57 8.38 1.40 -19.02
CA ILE A 57 8.25 0.05 -18.46
C ILE A 57 6.86 -0.49 -18.70
N SER A 58 6.79 -1.72 -19.21
CA SER A 58 5.56 -2.48 -19.33
C SER A 58 5.61 -3.72 -18.42
N GLY A 59 4.46 -4.12 -17.90
CA GLY A 59 4.33 -5.27 -17.01
C GLY A 59 3.40 -6.32 -17.61
N ARG A 60 3.83 -7.58 -17.63
CA ARG A 60 3.00 -8.71 -18.06
C ARG A 60 2.79 -9.68 -16.92
N THR A 61 1.52 -9.89 -16.59
CA THR A 61 1.10 -10.75 -15.48
C THR A 61 0.81 -12.17 -15.96
N LYS A 62 1.37 -13.17 -15.28
CA LYS A 62 1.09 -14.60 -15.47
C LYS A 62 0.72 -15.27 -14.15
N LEU A 63 -0.22 -16.20 -14.21
CA LEU A 63 -0.56 -17.06 -13.08
C LEU A 63 0.53 -18.14 -12.96
N VAL A 64 1.16 -18.26 -11.80
CA VAL A 64 2.25 -19.22 -11.57
C VAL A 64 1.73 -20.48 -10.88
N ASP A 65 0.97 -20.31 -9.81
CA ASP A 65 0.55 -21.42 -8.96
C ASP A 65 -0.76 -21.11 -8.23
N VAL A 66 -1.56 -22.15 -8.01
CA VAL A 66 -2.75 -22.13 -7.17
C VAL A 66 -2.66 -23.32 -6.23
N SER A 67 -2.53 -23.07 -4.93
CA SER A 67 -2.43 -24.14 -3.96
C SER A 67 -3.75 -24.88 -3.79
N GLU A 68 -3.66 -26.10 -3.28
CA GLU A 68 -4.80 -26.80 -2.68
C GLU A 68 -5.44 -25.99 -1.53
N GLU A 69 -6.63 -26.42 -1.12
CA GLU A 69 -7.37 -25.83 -0.02
C GLU A 69 -6.59 -26.01 1.30
N LYS A 70 -6.31 -24.90 1.99
CA LYS A 70 -5.57 -24.90 3.26
C LYS A 70 -6.37 -24.22 4.36
N ALA A 71 -6.40 -24.87 5.53
CA ALA A 71 -6.94 -24.26 6.75
C ALA A 71 -5.92 -23.28 7.34
N THR A 72 -6.25 -21.98 7.30
CA THR A 72 -5.41 -20.92 7.86
C THR A 72 -6.03 -20.31 9.12
N GLY A 73 -5.31 -19.42 9.81
CA GLY A 73 -5.86 -18.69 10.95
C GLY A 73 -7.05 -17.80 10.58
N LEU A 74 -7.09 -17.27 9.35
CA LEU A 74 -8.16 -16.38 8.85
C LEU A 74 -9.35 -17.15 8.28
N GLY A 75 -9.11 -18.36 7.78
CA GLY A 75 -10.11 -19.22 7.17
C GLY A 75 -9.51 -20.29 6.30
N ILE A 76 -10.38 -21.17 5.83
CA ILE A 76 -10.09 -22.15 4.79
C ILE A 76 -10.01 -21.39 3.46
N GLY A 77 -8.93 -21.60 2.71
CA GLY A 77 -8.68 -20.86 1.48
C GLY A 77 -7.58 -21.41 0.60
N HIS A 78 -7.40 -20.77 -0.55
CA HIS A 78 -6.38 -21.09 -1.56
C HIS A 78 -5.35 -19.97 -1.64
N PHE A 79 -4.08 -20.34 -1.74
CA PHE A 79 -3.03 -19.39 -2.10
C PHE A 79 -2.95 -19.30 -3.61
N VAL A 80 -2.93 -18.08 -4.12
CA VAL A 80 -2.70 -17.82 -5.55
C VAL A 80 -1.42 -17.02 -5.68
N THR A 81 -0.49 -17.55 -6.46
CA THR A 81 0.79 -16.91 -6.77
C THR A 81 0.77 -16.43 -8.21
N THR A 82 1.06 -15.17 -8.39
CA THR A 82 1.10 -14.50 -9.68
C THR A 82 2.48 -13.89 -9.86
N GLU A 83 3.05 -14.00 -11.06
CA GLU A 83 4.30 -13.33 -11.42
C GLU A 83 4.00 -12.22 -12.42
N THR A 84 4.56 -11.06 -12.19
CA THR A 84 4.54 -9.94 -13.13
C THR A 84 5.97 -9.69 -13.57
N GLU A 85 6.24 -9.95 -14.84
CA GLU A 85 7.52 -9.64 -15.49
C GLU A 85 7.47 -8.21 -16.02
N TYR A 86 8.52 -7.44 -15.78
CA TYR A 86 8.66 -6.07 -16.23
C TYR A 86 9.76 -5.98 -17.26
N VAL A 87 9.40 -5.43 -18.42
CA VAL A 87 10.32 -5.21 -19.55
C VAL A 87 10.35 -3.73 -19.92
N ASP A 88 11.43 -3.30 -20.55
CA ASP A 88 11.52 -1.96 -21.12
C ASP A 88 10.95 -1.88 -22.54
N GLU A 89 11.12 -0.72 -23.20
CA GLU A 89 10.66 -0.46 -24.56
C GLU A 89 11.29 -1.36 -25.63
N ASN A 90 12.40 -2.02 -25.32
CA ASN A 90 13.12 -2.94 -26.20
C ASN A 90 12.86 -4.41 -25.85
N ASP A 91 11.85 -4.68 -25.01
CA ASP A 91 11.54 -6.01 -24.47
C ASP A 91 12.67 -6.63 -23.62
N GLU A 92 13.58 -5.82 -23.07
CA GLU A 92 14.62 -6.33 -22.17
C GLU A 92 14.08 -6.48 -20.74
N PRO A 93 14.32 -7.63 -20.06
CA PRO A 93 13.82 -7.87 -18.72
C PRO A 93 14.51 -6.98 -17.69
N VAL A 94 13.73 -6.14 -17.02
CA VAL A 94 14.21 -5.23 -15.97
C VAL A 94 14.09 -5.86 -14.59
N GLY A 95 13.03 -6.65 -14.38
CA GLY A 95 12.80 -7.35 -13.12
C GLY A 95 11.47 -8.08 -13.11
N SER A 96 11.24 -8.84 -12.04
CA SER A 96 10.01 -9.59 -11.83
C SER A 96 9.46 -9.37 -10.43
N MET A 97 8.15 -9.51 -10.28
CA MET A 97 7.45 -9.46 -9.00
C MET A 97 6.62 -10.72 -8.82
N PHE A 98 6.85 -11.46 -7.74
CA PHE A 98 5.99 -12.55 -7.33
C PHE A 98 5.05 -12.05 -6.25
N PHE A 99 3.75 -12.06 -6.55
CA PHE A 99 2.70 -11.63 -5.66
C PHE A 99 1.87 -12.83 -5.22
N ARG A 100 1.83 -13.06 -3.91
CA ARG A 100 1.06 -14.15 -3.31
C ARG A 100 -0.09 -13.61 -2.48
N ILE A 101 -1.29 -14.08 -2.80
CA ILE A 101 -2.50 -13.77 -2.04
C ILE A 101 -3.13 -15.04 -1.49
N LEU A 102 -3.93 -14.88 -0.45
CA LEU A 102 -4.83 -15.89 0.09
C LEU A 102 -6.28 -15.45 -0.16
N LYS A 103 -7.03 -16.25 -0.91
CA LYS A 103 -8.48 -16.15 -1.05
C LYS A 103 -9.12 -17.14 -0.08
N PHE A 104 -9.96 -16.68 0.84
CA PHE A 104 -10.48 -17.50 1.92
C PHE A 104 -11.97 -17.28 2.19
N ARG A 105 -12.62 -18.28 2.80
CA ARG A 105 -14.01 -18.19 3.27
C ARG A 105 -14.05 -17.48 4.63
N PRO A 106 -14.72 -16.32 4.76
CA PRO A 106 -14.85 -15.67 6.06
C PRO A 106 -15.62 -16.57 7.04
N GLY A 107 -15.29 -16.49 8.33
CA GLY A 107 -15.97 -17.26 9.39
C GLY A 107 -15.49 -18.71 9.57
N THR A 108 -14.62 -19.22 8.69
CA THR A 108 -14.02 -20.56 8.81
C THR A 108 -12.67 -20.55 9.55
N GLY A 109 -12.18 -19.36 9.94
CA GLY A 109 -10.91 -19.19 10.62
C GLY A 109 -10.96 -19.51 12.12
N ARG A 110 -9.79 -19.57 12.75
CA ARG A 110 -9.71 -19.73 14.21
C ARG A 110 -10.29 -18.49 14.88
N VAL A 111 -11.32 -18.68 15.72
CA VAL A 111 -11.96 -17.60 16.47
C VAL A 111 -10.97 -17.03 17.49
N ASN A 112 -10.46 -15.83 17.20
CA ASN A 112 -9.57 -15.13 18.11
C ASN A 112 -10.42 -14.26 19.07
N LYS A 113 -10.66 -14.77 20.29
CA LYS A 113 -11.56 -14.15 21.30
C LYS A 113 -11.24 -12.68 21.62
N ASN A 114 -10.02 -12.23 21.34
CA ASN A 114 -9.56 -10.86 21.58
C ASN A 114 -10.13 -9.82 20.60
N GLN A 115 -10.43 -10.18 19.34
CA GLN A 115 -11.03 -9.24 18.37
C GLN A 115 -12.50 -8.95 18.69
N THR A 116 -13.22 -9.95 19.19
CA THR A 116 -14.62 -9.83 19.64
C THR A 116 -14.76 -8.80 20.77
N ARG A 117 -13.76 -8.67 21.65
CA ARG A 117 -13.76 -7.66 22.72
C ARG A 117 -13.71 -6.23 22.17
N LYS A 118 -12.86 -5.96 21.17
CA LYS A 118 -12.71 -4.63 20.56
C LYS A 118 -13.95 -4.22 19.77
N GLN A 119 -14.58 -5.16 19.04
CA GLN A 119 -15.84 -4.92 18.34
C GLN A 119 -17.02 -4.70 19.29
N LYS A 120 -17.06 -5.40 20.44
CA LYS A 120 -18.11 -5.22 21.46
C LYS A 120 -18.04 -3.83 22.13
N LEU A 121 -16.87 -3.19 22.15
CA LEU A 121 -16.63 -1.84 22.69
C LEU A 121 -17.03 -0.70 21.72
N LEU A 122 -17.25 -0.98 20.43
CA LEU A 122 -17.61 0.00 19.40
C LEU A 122 -19.12 0.05 19.12
N LYS A 123 -19.95 -0.19 20.14
CA LYS A 123 -21.38 0.16 20.04
C LYS A 123 -21.52 1.66 20.30
N PRO A 124 -22.20 2.44 19.44
CA PRO A 124 -22.49 3.83 19.74
C PRO A 124 -23.48 3.85 20.90
N GLN A 125 -22.97 4.05 22.11
CA GLN A 125 -23.82 4.47 23.23
C GLN A 125 -24.22 5.90 22.88
N GLY A 126 -25.50 6.10 22.58
CA GLY A 126 -26.05 7.41 22.26
C GLY A 126 -25.70 8.41 23.36
N LEU A 127 -24.69 9.23 23.09
CA LEU A 127 -24.30 10.36 23.91
C LEU A 127 -24.65 11.61 23.10
N ILE A 128 -25.73 12.25 23.52
CA ILE A 128 -26.14 13.57 23.07
C ILE A 128 -24.96 14.52 23.34
N LEU A 129 -24.36 15.06 22.29
CA LEU A 129 -23.31 16.07 22.41
C LEU A 129 -23.97 17.43 22.63
N THR A 130 -24.19 17.81 23.90
CA THR A 130 -24.36 19.23 24.24
C THR A 130 -23.02 19.92 24.04
N THR A 131 -23.02 20.86 23.11
CA THR A 131 -21.89 21.74 22.78
C THR A 131 -21.53 22.61 23.98
N THR A 132 -20.43 22.26 24.64
CA THR A 132 -19.68 23.19 25.49
C THR A 132 -18.25 23.18 24.96
N SER A 133 -17.97 24.15 24.09
CA SER A 133 -16.62 24.37 23.56
C SER A 133 -15.72 24.89 24.67
N LEU A 134 -14.85 24.03 25.19
CA LEU A 134 -13.64 24.43 25.90
C LEU A 134 -12.46 24.16 24.97
N SER A 135 -11.76 25.24 24.62
CA SER A 135 -10.58 25.27 23.78
C SER A 135 -9.43 24.54 24.46
N THR A 136 -9.06 23.38 23.92
CA THR A 136 -7.78 22.72 24.22
C THR A 136 -7.02 22.63 22.91
N GLY A 137 -5.91 23.36 22.84
CA GLY A 137 -5.06 23.47 21.66
C GLY A 137 -4.60 22.10 21.16
N THR A 138 -5.12 21.71 20.01
CA THR A 138 -4.63 20.57 19.23
C THR A 138 -3.79 21.15 18.11
N THR A 139 -2.48 20.89 18.15
CA THR A 139 -1.55 21.24 17.07
C THR A 139 -1.93 20.45 15.82
N TYR A 140 -2.53 21.13 14.85
CA TYR A 140 -2.68 20.61 13.50
C TYR A 140 -1.31 20.63 12.79
N PRO A 141 -1.01 19.66 11.90
CA PRO A 141 0.09 19.84 10.97
C PRO A 141 -0.20 21.06 10.07
N PRO A 142 0.81 21.88 9.73
CA PRO A 142 0.60 23.11 8.97
C PRO A 142 0.02 22.80 7.59
N LYS A 143 -1.06 23.52 7.24
CA LYS A 143 -1.59 23.56 5.87
C LYS A 143 -0.60 24.30 4.98
N ALA A 144 -0.18 23.69 3.89
CA ALA A 144 0.51 24.41 2.82
C ALA A 144 -0.50 25.28 2.07
N THR A 145 -0.35 26.60 2.15
CA THR A 145 -1.13 27.56 1.36
C THR A 145 -0.24 28.02 0.20
N MET A 146 -0.68 27.79 -1.05
CA MET A 146 -0.02 28.36 -2.22
C MET A 146 -0.58 29.76 -2.48
N GLU A 147 0.24 30.79 -2.23
CA GLU A 147 0.05 32.13 -2.81
C GLU A 147 0.70 32.18 -4.21
N PRO A 148 0.18 32.99 -5.16
CA PRO A 148 0.71 33.04 -6.51
C PRO A 148 2.05 33.80 -6.55
N GLY A 149 3.14 33.09 -6.31
CA GLY A 149 4.52 33.60 -6.42
C GLY A 149 5.56 32.52 -6.11
N PRO A 150 6.80 32.61 -6.64
CA PRO A 150 7.75 31.49 -6.64
C PRO A 150 8.58 31.40 -5.34
N ARG A 151 7.93 31.53 -4.17
CA ARG A 151 8.62 31.43 -2.88
C ARG A 151 7.80 30.65 -1.87
N MET A 152 8.29 29.48 -1.50
CA MET A 152 7.74 28.63 -0.44
C MET A 152 8.30 29.12 0.89
N VAL A 153 7.44 29.63 1.78
CA VAL A 153 7.82 30.12 3.11
C VAL A 153 7.30 29.15 4.17
N TRP A 154 8.19 28.67 5.04
CA TRP A 154 7.85 27.85 6.19
C TRP A 154 7.74 28.76 7.42
N GLU A 155 6.52 29.08 7.85
CA GLU A 155 6.28 29.82 9.09
C GLU A 155 6.08 28.83 10.24
N GLY A 156 6.89 28.91 11.30
CA GLY A 156 6.72 28.12 12.53
C GLY A 156 7.89 27.27 13.01
N LEU A 157 9.09 27.37 12.44
CA LEU A 157 10.28 26.78 13.06
C LEU A 157 10.76 27.68 14.21
N LYS A 158 10.67 27.19 15.44
CA LYS A 158 11.46 27.77 16.54
C LYS A 158 12.93 27.59 16.19
N THR A 159 13.61 28.72 16.00
CA THR A 159 15.06 28.79 15.84
C THR A 159 15.72 28.34 17.14
N THR A 160 16.01 27.05 17.29
CA THR A 160 17.06 26.61 18.20
C THR A 160 18.38 26.84 17.48
N SER A 161 18.96 28.01 17.69
CA SER A 161 20.35 28.30 17.36
C SER A 161 21.23 27.33 18.16
N TYR A 162 21.94 26.46 17.46
CA TYR A 162 23.03 25.68 18.02
C TYR A 162 24.32 26.44 17.72
N GLU A 163 24.91 27.05 18.74
CA GLU A 163 26.19 27.75 18.66
C GLU A 163 27.31 26.71 18.55
N PHE A 164 28.06 26.75 17.45
CA PHE A 164 29.22 25.91 17.23
C PHE A 164 30.43 26.63 17.84
N SER A 165 30.90 26.20 19.01
CA SER A 165 32.07 26.80 19.67
C SER A 165 33.37 26.41 18.97
N ASP A 166 34.25 27.39 18.85
CA ASP A 166 35.52 27.41 18.13
C ASP A 166 36.42 26.17 18.24
N SER A 167 37.01 25.85 17.10
CA SER A 167 38.19 25.01 16.90
C SER A 167 39.43 25.56 17.62
N PRO A 168 40.22 24.74 18.33
CA PRO A 168 41.54 25.17 18.79
C PRO A 168 42.57 25.10 17.66
N THR A 169 43.22 26.24 17.47
CA THR A 169 44.43 26.51 16.70
C THR A 169 45.56 25.52 17.06
N MET A 170 46.22 24.94 16.05
CA MET A 170 47.53 24.31 16.22
C MET A 170 48.54 25.10 15.40
N GLU A 171 49.29 25.97 16.09
CA GLU A 171 50.46 26.65 15.56
C GLU A 171 51.67 25.70 15.53
N ARG A 172 52.40 25.78 14.40
CA ARG A 172 53.82 25.51 14.15
C ARG A 172 54.37 24.09 14.35
#